data_AF-A0A0G0YS08-F1
#
_entry.id   AF-A0A0G0YS08-F1
#
_cell.length_a   1.000
_cell.length_b   1.000
_cell.length_c   1.000
_cell.angle_alpha   90.00
_cell.angle_beta   90.00
_cell.angle_gamma   90.00
#
_symmetry.space_group_name_H-M   'P 1'
#
loop_
_entity.id
_entity.type
_entity.pdbx_description
1 polymer ?
#
loop_
_entity_poly.entity_id
_entity_poly.type
_entity_poly.pdbx_seq_one_letter_code
_entity_poly.pdbx_strand_id
1 'polypeptide(L)'
;MNKILKSIFSLALFFAFVMPVFAADLTVGNDSNARPNIDTYSNFTIIDTNNPADFSGDLVSFSYWASNVNAFRFVVVDDVSSVIWVSDEITPEYIGVNTFEPLTPVHVEKDWNIGLYFASTGTVPYVYDGSASYWTPNNFGLPEVGDVIDPEDGFGSSATDRTYSFVAIGEYTLDWGSEVNASACTNKIGKPVINITMKIKNDIDSGFHGYWAYDNNNRQIQVWKTTDGENTYCAIARYEGQFDAQKDMNSPGAGDISTLDGDEDGTFQGGYRATITGNLLETPLWETKGNVETIDYECNIVTTVCTYVSWVDQYFEETSIFSYNWWGWIYHGGSHGTWINAEEGSVGNIE
;
A
#
# COMPACT_ATOMS: atom_id res chain seq x y z
N MET A 1 -46.89 48.06 29.82
CA MET A 1 -47.58 46.94 29.17
C MET A 1 -46.68 46.39 28.07
N ASN A 2 -46.24 45.15 28.27
CA ASN A 2 -45.42 44.27 27.46
C ASN A 2 -45.36 44.51 25.93
N LYS A 3 -44.17 44.40 25.35
CA LYS A 3 -43.88 43.35 24.35
C LYS A 3 -42.37 43.10 24.23
N ILE A 4 -42.01 41.90 24.68
CA ILE A 4 -40.70 41.26 24.68
C ILE A 4 -40.35 40.88 23.23
N LEU A 5 -39.21 41.34 22.73
CA LEU A 5 -38.63 40.89 21.46
C LEU A 5 -38.00 39.52 21.70
N LYS A 6 -38.63 38.45 21.20
CA LYS A 6 -38.08 37.10 21.24
C LYS A 6 -37.04 36.96 20.12
N SER A 7 -35.79 36.76 20.53
CA SER A 7 -34.70 36.31 19.65
C SER A 7 -34.96 34.86 19.26
N ILE A 8 -35.11 34.58 17.97
CA ILE A 8 -35.18 33.21 17.42
C ILE A 8 -33.74 32.83 17.07
N PHE A 9 -33.10 32.06 17.95
CA PHE A 9 -31.89 31.33 17.61
C PHE A 9 -32.29 30.18 16.68
N SER A 10 -32.04 30.32 15.38
CA SER A 10 -32.03 29.17 14.46
C SER A 10 -30.84 28.30 14.82
N LEU A 11 -31.10 27.19 15.49
CA LEU A 11 -30.16 26.09 15.67
C LEU A 11 -30.06 25.37 14.31
N ALA A 12 -29.07 25.74 13.51
CA ALA A 12 -28.72 25.00 12.30
C ALA A 12 -28.14 23.64 12.73
N LEU A 13 -28.94 22.59 12.58
CA LEU A 13 -28.51 21.22 12.78
C LEU A 13 -27.63 20.84 11.58
N PHE A 14 -26.32 20.95 11.74
CA PHE A 14 -25.36 20.40 10.78
C PHE A 14 -25.45 18.87 10.89
N PHE A 15 -26.15 18.25 9.95
CA PHE A 15 -25.96 16.83 9.66
C PHE A 15 -24.61 16.73 8.93
N ALA A 16 -23.56 16.33 9.67
CA ALA A 16 -22.35 15.82 9.04
C ALA A 16 -22.75 14.51 8.35
N PHE A 17 -22.96 14.57 7.03
CA PHE A 17 -22.91 13.38 6.21
C PHE A 17 -21.46 12.93 6.23
N VAL A 18 -21.16 11.91 7.02
CA VAL A 18 -19.93 11.14 6.86
C VAL A 18 -20.13 10.39 5.55
N MET A 19 -19.68 10.99 4.44
CA MET A 19 -19.60 10.23 3.19
C MET A 19 -18.50 9.18 3.41
N PRO A 20 -18.74 7.90 3.08
CA PRO A 20 -17.68 6.92 3.09
C PRO A 20 -16.62 7.39 2.09
N VAL A 21 -15.42 7.63 2.58
CA VAL A 21 -14.24 7.82 1.73
C VAL A 21 -14.02 6.48 1.05
N PHE A 22 -14.14 6.42 -0.27
CA PHE A 22 -13.75 5.25 -1.03
C PHE A 22 -12.23 5.28 -1.14
N ALA A 23 -11.55 4.73 -0.12
CA ALA A 23 -10.16 4.34 -0.28
C ALA A 23 -10.09 3.35 -1.45
N ALA A 24 -9.02 3.38 -2.26
CA ALA A 24 -8.84 2.24 -3.16
C ALA A 24 -8.72 0.98 -2.30
N ASP A 25 -9.50 -0.02 -2.65
CA ASP A 25 -9.59 -1.25 -1.88
C ASP A 25 -8.44 -2.17 -2.31
N LEU A 26 -7.55 -2.53 -1.39
CA LEU A 26 -6.69 -3.70 -1.51
C LEU A 26 -7.59 -4.91 -1.76
N THR A 27 -7.34 -5.69 -2.80
CA THR A 27 -8.15 -6.88 -3.09
C THR A 27 -7.31 -8.15 -3.14
N VAL A 28 -7.85 -9.23 -2.56
CA VAL A 28 -7.24 -10.55 -2.59
C VAL A 28 -8.32 -11.59 -2.83
N GLY A 29 -8.10 -12.51 -3.76
CA GLY A 29 -9.07 -13.53 -4.15
C GLY A 29 -9.99 -13.10 -5.30
N ASN A 30 -11.17 -13.71 -5.36
CA ASN A 30 -12.04 -13.73 -6.54
C ASN A 30 -13.48 -13.30 -6.22
N ASP A 31 -14.25 -12.88 -7.22
CA ASP A 31 -15.67 -12.54 -6.98
C ASP A 31 -16.45 -13.62 -6.22
N SER A 32 -17.24 -13.17 -5.24
CA SER A 32 -18.07 -13.99 -4.34
C SER A 32 -19.39 -14.46 -4.98
N ASN A 33 -19.30 -15.07 -6.17
CA ASN A 33 -20.44 -15.55 -6.96
C ASN A 33 -20.74 -17.06 -6.80
N ALA A 34 -21.97 -17.48 -7.06
CA ALA A 34 -22.32 -18.90 -7.10
C ALA A 34 -21.44 -19.68 -8.11
N ARG A 35 -20.87 -20.81 -7.68
CA ARG A 35 -20.03 -21.69 -8.50
C ARG A 35 -20.53 -23.15 -8.42
N PRO A 36 -20.25 -24.01 -9.42
CA PRO A 36 -20.91 -25.31 -9.55
C PRO A 36 -20.35 -26.41 -8.63
N ASN A 37 -19.11 -26.30 -8.14
CA ASN A 37 -18.48 -27.37 -7.37
C ASN A 37 -18.34 -27.00 -5.89
N ILE A 38 -18.40 -28.02 -5.02
CA ILE A 38 -18.15 -27.92 -3.59
C ILE A 38 -17.22 -29.07 -3.22
N ASP A 39 -16.26 -28.82 -2.33
CA ASP A 39 -15.37 -29.87 -1.84
C ASP A 39 -16.10 -30.91 -1.00
N THR A 40 -15.78 -32.17 -1.27
CA THR A 40 -16.25 -33.32 -0.49
C THR A 40 -15.24 -33.77 0.56
N TYR A 41 -14.07 -33.14 0.61
CA TYR A 41 -13.05 -33.42 1.63
C TYR A 41 -13.41 -32.72 2.93
N SER A 42 -12.90 -33.24 4.04
CA SER A 42 -13.13 -32.75 5.38
C SER A 42 -11.84 -32.59 6.15
N ASN A 43 -11.81 -31.62 7.06
CA ASN A 43 -10.66 -31.33 7.90
C ASN A 43 -9.39 -31.16 7.04
N PHE A 44 -9.48 -30.27 6.05
CA PHE A 44 -8.43 -29.98 5.08
C PHE A 44 -8.37 -28.46 4.80
N THR A 45 -7.22 -28.01 4.30
CA THR A 45 -6.96 -26.61 3.90
C THR A 45 -6.72 -26.56 2.41
N ILE A 46 -7.15 -25.48 1.77
CA ILE A 46 -6.84 -25.14 0.39
C ILE A 46 -6.40 -23.67 0.32
N ILE A 47 -5.37 -23.37 -0.46
CA ILE A 47 -4.89 -22.04 -0.82
C ILE A 47 -5.29 -21.76 -2.27
N ASP A 48 -5.97 -20.63 -2.48
CA ASP A 48 -6.31 -20.11 -3.81
C ASP A 48 -5.21 -19.14 -4.25
N THR A 49 -4.59 -19.39 -5.41
CA THR A 49 -3.45 -18.59 -5.94
C THR A 49 -3.83 -17.74 -7.15
N ASN A 50 -5.12 -17.65 -7.48
CA ASN A 50 -5.56 -17.01 -8.72
C ASN A 50 -5.36 -15.50 -8.74
N ASN A 51 -5.62 -14.87 -7.59
CA ASN A 51 -5.57 -13.43 -7.40
C ASN A 51 -4.91 -13.16 -6.05
N PRO A 52 -3.57 -13.24 -5.97
CA PRO A 52 -2.85 -12.86 -4.76
C PRO A 52 -3.05 -11.37 -4.47
N ALA A 53 -2.63 -10.92 -3.29
CA ALA A 53 -2.64 -9.52 -2.92
C ALA A 53 -1.85 -8.70 -3.93
N ASP A 54 -2.51 -7.72 -4.53
CA ASP A 54 -1.91 -6.83 -5.53
C ASP A 54 -0.89 -5.86 -4.90
N PHE A 55 -1.06 -5.57 -3.60
CA PHE A 55 -0.17 -4.75 -2.78
C PHE A 55 -0.18 -5.21 -1.32
N SER A 56 0.73 -4.63 -0.53
CA SER A 56 0.72 -4.75 0.93
C SER A 56 -0.36 -3.86 1.56
N GLY A 57 -0.97 -4.34 2.63
CA GLY A 57 -2.01 -3.61 3.36
C GLY A 57 -2.68 -4.44 4.44
N ASP A 58 -3.84 -3.99 4.89
CA ASP A 58 -4.61 -4.65 5.95
C ASP A 58 -6.02 -4.99 5.46
N LEU A 59 -6.34 -6.29 5.43
CA LEU A 59 -7.67 -6.79 5.05
C LEU A 59 -8.66 -6.55 6.18
N VAL A 60 -9.78 -5.90 5.85
CA VAL A 60 -10.81 -5.50 6.83
C VAL A 60 -12.13 -6.22 6.62
N SER A 61 -12.35 -6.85 5.47
CA SER A 61 -13.59 -7.57 5.18
C SER A 61 -13.39 -8.69 4.18
N PHE A 62 -14.14 -9.78 4.33
CA PHE A 62 -14.11 -10.96 3.47
C PHE A 62 -15.53 -11.26 3.00
N SER A 63 -15.79 -11.13 1.70
CA SER A 63 -17.05 -11.55 1.08
C SER A 63 -16.89 -12.95 0.49
N TYR A 64 -17.85 -13.84 0.72
CA TYR A 64 -17.81 -15.20 0.19
C TYR A 64 -19.20 -15.73 -0.15
N TRP A 65 -19.28 -16.64 -1.11
CA TRP A 65 -20.52 -17.38 -1.39
C TRP A 65 -20.55 -18.66 -0.56
N ALA A 66 -21.61 -18.87 0.20
CA ALA A 66 -21.87 -20.10 0.95
C ALA A 66 -22.87 -20.98 0.20
N SER A 67 -22.50 -22.23 -0.12
CA SER A 67 -23.43 -23.20 -0.73
C SER A 67 -24.19 -24.04 0.31
N ASN A 68 -23.75 -24.00 1.55
CA ASN A 68 -24.37 -24.61 2.73
C ASN A 68 -23.97 -23.77 3.96
N VAL A 69 -24.31 -24.24 5.16
CA VAL A 69 -24.02 -23.53 6.43
C VAL A 69 -22.98 -24.27 7.28
N ASN A 70 -22.12 -25.10 6.66
CA ASN A 70 -21.02 -25.72 7.38
C ASN A 70 -20.00 -24.66 7.80
N ALA A 71 -19.43 -24.84 8.98
CA ALA A 71 -18.40 -23.95 9.49
C ALA A 71 -17.07 -24.10 8.72
N PHE A 72 -16.37 -22.99 8.54
CA PHE A 72 -15.06 -22.93 7.90
C PHE A 72 -14.21 -21.79 8.52
N ARG A 73 -12.97 -21.64 8.06
CA ARG A 73 -12.07 -20.54 8.43
C ARG A 73 -11.35 -20.01 7.19
N PHE A 74 -11.01 -18.73 7.19
CA PHE A 74 -10.03 -18.18 6.26
C PHE A 74 -8.62 -18.46 6.76
N VAL A 75 -7.69 -18.60 5.83
CA VAL A 75 -6.25 -18.78 6.07
C VAL A 75 -5.51 -17.78 5.21
N VAL A 76 -4.54 -17.06 5.73
CA VAL A 76 -3.63 -16.23 4.92
C VAL A 76 -2.27 -16.91 4.90
N VAL A 77 -1.66 -16.97 3.72
CA VAL A 77 -0.32 -17.50 3.53
C VAL A 77 0.58 -16.52 2.78
N ASP A 78 1.87 -16.56 3.07
CA ASP A 78 2.89 -15.78 2.35
C ASP A 78 3.20 -16.34 0.95
N ASP A 79 4.18 -15.74 0.27
CA ASP A 79 4.63 -16.11 -1.08
C ASP A 79 5.25 -17.52 -1.17
N VAL A 80 5.66 -18.09 -0.03
CA VAL A 80 6.15 -19.47 0.10
C VAL A 80 5.14 -20.40 0.77
N SER A 81 3.86 -20.00 0.83
CA SER A 81 2.75 -20.77 1.39
C SER A 81 2.87 -21.10 2.88
N SER A 82 3.63 -20.31 3.65
CA SER A 82 3.64 -20.37 5.11
C SER A 82 2.40 -19.68 5.67
N VAL A 83 1.72 -20.32 6.62
CA VAL A 83 0.51 -19.79 7.25
C VAL A 83 0.87 -18.62 8.16
N ILE A 84 0.35 -17.44 7.85
CA ILE A 84 0.57 -16.22 8.63
C ILE A 84 -0.60 -15.95 9.56
N TRP A 85 -1.82 -16.30 9.14
CA TRP A 85 -3.03 -16.05 9.91
C TRP A 85 -4.12 -17.08 9.64
N VAL A 86 -4.94 -17.35 10.65
CA VAL A 86 -6.12 -18.21 10.58
C VAL A 86 -7.26 -17.51 11.31
N SER A 87 -8.42 -17.39 10.65
CA SER A 87 -9.59 -16.73 11.22
C SER A 87 -10.20 -17.50 12.40
N ASP A 88 -11.05 -16.83 13.17
CA ASP A 88 -12.04 -17.50 14.01
C ASP A 88 -12.99 -18.39 13.18
N GLU A 89 -13.71 -19.31 13.82
CA GLU A 89 -14.67 -20.16 13.12
C GLU A 89 -15.85 -19.35 12.58
N ILE A 90 -16.12 -19.51 11.29
CA ILE A 90 -17.17 -18.80 10.57
C ILE A 90 -18.28 -19.81 10.24
N THR A 91 -19.49 -19.54 10.71
CA THR A 91 -20.70 -20.27 10.29
C THR A 91 -21.58 -19.34 9.45
N PRO A 92 -21.80 -19.63 8.16
CA PRO A 92 -22.66 -18.80 7.33
C PRO A 92 -24.08 -18.71 7.90
N GLU A 93 -24.68 -17.52 7.88
CA GLU A 93 -26.05 -17.33 8.36
C GLU A 93 -27.07 -17.92 7.39
N TYR A 94 -26.76 -17.89 6.08
CA TYR A 94 -27.61 -18.39 5.00
C TYR A 94 -26.80 -18.78 3.76
N ILE A 95 -27.44 -19.51 2.83
CA ILE A 95 -26.89 -19.84 1.51
C ILE A 95 -26.92 -18.59 0.62
N GLY A 96 -25.79 -18.25 0.02
CA GLY A 96 -25.61 -17.03 -0.78
C GLY A 96 -24.37 -16.24 -0.37
N VAL A 97 -24.30 -14.97 -0.77
CA VAL A 97 -23.21 -14.07 -0.37
C VAL A 97 -23.32 -13.74 1.10
N ASN A 98 -22.24 -13.95 1.83
CA ASN A 98 -22.06 -13.57 3.22
C ASN A 98 -20.80 -12.70 3.34
N THR A 99 -20.68 -12.00 4.46
CA THR A 99 -19.51 -11.18 4.79
C THR A 99 -18.97 -11.57 6.16
N PHE A 100 -17.66 -11.59 6.30
CA PHE A 100 -16.95 -11.76 7.57
C PHE A 100 -16.01 -10.57 7.77
N GLU A 101 -16.06 -9.96 8.94
CA GLU A 101 -15.19 -8.86 9.35
C GLU A 101 -14.33 -9.34 10.53
N PRO A 102 -13.00 -9.44 10.38
CA PRO A 102 -12.14 -9.83 11.49
C PRO A 102 -12.14 -8.73 12.56
N LEU A 103 -11.97 -9.12 13.84
CA LEU A 103 -11.92 -8.17 14.95
C LEU A 103 -10.72 -7.21 14.86
N THR A 104 -9.63 -7.66 14.25
CA THR A 104 -8.44 -6.89 13.96
C THR A 104 -8.16 -7.04 12.47
N PRO A 105 -7.84 -5.95 11.74
CA PRO A 105 -7.42 -6.05 10.35
C PRO A 105 -6.27 -7.05 10.17
N VAL A 106 -6.28 -7.76 9.04
CA VAL A 106 -5.33 -8.84 8.75
C VAL A 106 -4.30 -8.33 7.77
N HIS A 107 -3.07 -8.14 8.25
CA HIS A 107 -1.97 -7.70 7.39
C HIS A 107 -1.66 -8.73 6.31
N VAL A 108 -1.44 -8.24 5.09
CA VAL A 108 -0.91 -9.01 3.96
C VAL A 108 0.18 -8.21 3.27
N GLU A 109 1.17 -8.90 2.73
CA GLU A 109 2.13 -8.31 1.81
C GLU A 109 1.71 -8.60 0.36
N LYS A 110 2.29 -7.86 -0.58
CA LYS A 110 2.16 -8.16 -2.01
C LYS A 110 2.44 -9.64 -2.29
N ASP A 111 1.68 -10.22 -3.21
CA ASP A 111 1.79 -11.61 -3.67
C ASP A 111 1.34 -12.69 -2.64
N TRP A 112 0.92 -12.30 -1.43
CA TRP A 112 0.32 -13.22 -0.46
C TRP A 112 -1.05 -13.73 -0.91
N ASN A 113 -1.44 -14.91 -0.43
CA ASN A 113 -2.63 -15.61 -0.87
C ASN A 113 -3.60 -15.89 0.28
N ILE A 114 -4.87 -16.11 -0.08
CA ILE A 114 -5.91 -16.52 0.86
C ILE A 114 -6.34 -17.95 0.55
N GLY A 115 -6.54 -18.70 1.60
CA GLY A 115 -7.10 -20.03 1.60
C GLY A 115 -8.30 -20.18 2.52
N LEU A 116 -8.80 -21.40 2.54
CA LEU A 116 -9.93 -21.83 3.34
C LEU A 116 -9.54 -23.12 4.07
N TYR A 117 -9.91 -23.20 5.34
CA TYR A 117 -9.92 -24.45 6.08
C TYR A 117 -11.37 -24.89 6.30
N PHE A 118 -11.65 -26.16 6.00
CA PHE A 118 -12.96 -26.76 6.21
C PHE A 118 -12.86 -27.88 7.25
N ALA A 119 -13.49 -27.72 8.41
CA ALA A 119 -13.56 -28.78 9.43
C ALA A 119 -14.43 -29.96 8.99
N SER A 120 -15.44 -29.70 8.15
CA SER A 120 -16.33 -30.67 7.52
C SER A 120 -16.19 -30.59 5.99
N THR A 121 -17.19 -31.02 5.22
CA THR A 121 -17.23 -30.80 3.77
C THR A 121 -17.26 -29.31 3.43
N GLY A 122 -16.76 -28.96 2.24
CA GLY A 122 -16.62 -27.59 1.77
C GLY A 122 -17.89 -26.75 1.88
N THR A 123 -17.72 -25.47 2.16
CA THR A 123 -18.79 -24.46 2.28
C THR A 123 -18.77 -23.49 1.10
N VAL A 124 -17.58 -23.02 0.74
CA VAL A 124 -17.36 -22.05 -0.33
C VAL A 124 -17.16 -22.81 -1.64
N PRO A 125 -17.97 -22.55 -2.68
CA PRO A 125 -17.86 -23.29 -3.92
C PRO A 125 -16.71 -22.77 -4.79
N TYR A 126 -16.35 -23.57 -5.78
CA TYR A 126 -15.30 -23.26 -6.75
C TYR A 126 -15.68 -23.70 -8.17
N VAL A 127 -14.90 -23.24 -9.15
CA VAL A 127 -14.90 -23.73 -10.54
C VAL A 127 -13.50 -24.25 -10.88
N TYR A 128 -13.43 -25.21 -11.81
CA TYR A 128 -12.16 -25.72 -12.30
C TYR A 128 -11.62 -24.82 -13.42
N ASP A 129 -10.92 -23.76 -13.05
CA ASP A 129 -10.24 -22.82 -13.93
C ASP A 129 -9.09 -22.12 -13.17
N GLY A 130 -8.37 -21.26 -13.89
CA GLY A 130 -7.35 -20.41 -13.31
C GLY A 130 -6.00 -21.09 -13.03
N SER A 131 -5.28 -20.55 -12.05
CA SER A 131 -3.99 -20.99 -11.53
C SER A 131 -4.11 -22.17 -10.57
N ALA A 132 -2.97 -22.78 -10.28
CA ALA A 132 -2.82 -23.90 -9.37
C ALA A 132 -3.23 -23.56 -7.94
N SER A 133 -4.31 -24.15 -7.43
CA SER A 133 -4.58 -24.17 -5.99
C SER A 133 -3.69 -25.19 -5.27
N TYR A 134 -3.39 -24.97 -3.99
CA TYR A 134 -2.66 -25.91 -3.13
C TYR A 134 -3.55 -26.41 -2.01
N TRP A 135 -3.45 -27.66 -1.57
CA TRP A 135 -4.30 -28.18 -0.49
C TRP A 135 -3.67 -29.32 0.25
N THR A 136 -4.15 -29.52 1.48
CA THR A 136 -3.76 -30.63 2.33
C THR A 136 -4.66 -31.86 2.13
N PRO A 137 -4.18 -33.08 2.46
CA PRO A 137 -4.99 -34.29 2.42
C PRO A 137 -6.24 -34.22 3.32
N ASN A 138 -7.22 -35.06 3.03
CA ASN A 138 -8.39 -35.24 3.88
C ASN A 138 -7.98 -35.67 5.31
N ASN A 139 -8.54 -35.01 6.32
CA ASN A 139 -8.21 -35.18 7.75
C ASN A 139 -6.82 -34.70 8.18
N PHE A 140 -6.24 -33.73 7.47
CA PHE A 140 -4.96 -33.14 7.84
C PHE A 140 -4.99 -32.44 9.20
N GLY A 141 -6.07 -31.75 9.52
CA GLY A 141 -6.14 -30.87 10.69
C GLY A 141 -6.22 -29.40 10.30
N LEU A 142 -6.54 -28.57 11.28
CA LEU A 142 -6.41 -27.12 11.20
C LEU A 142 -4.91 -26.78 11.19
N PRO A 143 -4.40 -26.00 10.22
CA PRO A 143 -3.01 -25.57 10.23
C PRO A 143 -2.76 -24.56 11.35
N GLU A 144 -1.53 -24.54 11.85
CA GLU A 144 -1.03 -23.55 12.79
C GLU A 144 -0.24 -22.45 12.05
N VAL A 145 -0.13 -21.27 12.66
CA VAL A 145 0.72 -20.20 12.12
C VAL A 145 2.18 -20.68 12.08
N GLY A 146 2.81 -20.55 10.91
CA GLY A 146 4.15 -21.04 10.60
C GLY A 146 4.18 -22.41 9.91
N ASP A 147 3.04 -23.10 9.78
CA ASP A 147 2.95 -24.31 8.95
C ASP A 147 3.11 -23.92 7.46
N VAL A 148 3.84 -24.73 6.70
CA VAL A 148 4.01 -24.54 5.25
C VAL A 148 3.07 -25.48 4.51
N ILE A 149 2.25 -24.94 3.61
CA ILE A 149 1.31 -25.68 2.77
C ILE A 149 1.90 -25.80 1.36
N ASP A 150 2.93 -26.63 1.22
CA ASP A 150 3.65 -26.85 -0.05
C ASP A 150 3.27 -28.19 -0.71
N PRO A 151 2.89 -28.21 -2.00
CA PRO A 151 2.74 -29.44 -2.76
C PRO A 151 4.03 -30.27 -2.90
N GLU A 152 5.23 -29.68 -2.86
CA GLU A 152 6.52 -30.36 -3.06
C GLU A 152 6.97 -31.20 -1.84
N ASP A 153 6.59 -30.80 -0.63
CA ASP A 153 6.98 -31.50 0.60
C ASP A 153 6.13 -32.75 0.91
N GLY A 154 5.28 -33.18 -0.04
CA GLY A 154 4.37 -34.31 0.15
C GLY A 154 3.16 -33.99 1.04
N PHE A 155 2.95 -32.69 1.34
CA PHE A 155 1.84 -32.16 2.12
C PHE A 155 0.65 -31.71 1.27
N GLY A 156 0.78 -31.71 -0.06
CA GLY A 156 -0.34 -31.51 -0.98
C GLY A 156 -0.30 -32.43 -2.20
N SER A 157 -1.47 -32.91 -2.62
CA SER A 157 -1.57 -33.61 -3.90
C SER A 157 -1.60 -32.58 -5.04
N SER A 158 -0.88 -32.86 -6.11
CA SER A 158 -0.88 -32.21 -7.44
C SER A 158 -1.84 -31.03 -7.66
N ALA A 159 -1.35 -29.80 -7.81
CA ALA A 159 -2.09 -28.61 -8.25
C ALA A 159 -3.35 -28.91 -9.11
N THR A 160 -4.51 -28.39 -8.69
CA THR A 160 -5.72 -28.33 -9.50
C THR A 160 -6.03 -26.88 -9.75
N ASP A 161 -6.45 -26.58 -10.97
CA ASP A 161 -6.92 -25.27 -11.36
C ASP A 161 -8.29 -25.07 -10.69
N ARG A 162 -8.31 -24.44 -9.50
CA ARG A 162 -9.54 -24.15 -8.76
C ARG A 162 -9.55 -22.70 -8.38
N THR A 163 -10.66 -22.05 -8.67
CA THR A 163 -10.91 -20.68 -8.25
C THR A 163 -12.12 -20.68 -7.32
N TYR A 164 -11.93 -20.29 -6.06
CA TYR A 164 -12.95 -20.26 -5.02
C TYR A 164 -13.70 -18.93 -5.00
N SER A 165 -14.94 -18.99 -4.50
CA SER A 165 -15.85 -17.85 -4.46
C SER A 165 -15.70 -17.01 -3.19
N PHE A 166 -14.58 -16.31 -3.05
CA PHE A 166 -14.40 -15.32 -1.98
C PHE A 166 -13.44 -14.22 -2.42
N VAL A 167 -13.67 -13.00 -1.94
CA VAL A 167 -12.76 -11.86 -2.08
C VAL A 167 -12.58 -11.21 -0.71
N ALA A 168 -11.36 -10.87 -0.36
CA ALA A 168 -11.07 -9.99 0.76
C ALA A 168 -10.77 -8.59 0.24
N ILE A 169 -11.26 -7.59 0.97
CA ILE A 169 -11.01 -6.17 0.73
C ILE A 169 -10.29 -5.57 1.93
N GLY A 170 -9.38 -4.64 1.67
CA GLY A 170 -8.53 -4.03 2.68
C GLY A 170 -8.19 -2.58 2.39
N GLU A 171 -7.48 -1.97 3.32
CA GLU A 171 -6.86 -0.66 3.14
C GLU A 171 -5.39 -0.84 2.78
N TYR A 172 -4.92 -0.11 1.77
CA TYR A 172 -3.50 -0.09 1.45
C TYR A 172 -2.68 0.55 2.56
N THR A 173 -1.53 -0.04 2.85
CA THR A 173 -0.53 0.59 3.69
C THR A 173 0.78 0.70 2.93
N LEU A 174 1.43 1.85 3.07
CA LEU A 174 2.80 2.03 2.62
C LEU A 174 3.66 2.12 3.87
N ASP A 175 4.44 1.08 4.17
CA ASP A 175 5.42 1.12 5.27
C ASP A 175 6.69 1.88 4.86
N TRP A 176 6.51 3.11 4.37
CA TRP A 176 7.61 3.97 3.95
C TRP A 176 8.59 4.26 5.09
N GLY A 177 8.11 4.22 6.34
CA GLY A 177 8.87 4.58 7.53
C GLY A 177 10.03 3.62 7.83
N SER A 178 9.85 2.32 7.59
CA SER A 178 10.91 1.33 7.71
C SER A 178 11.92 1.46 6.56
N GLU A 179 11.43 1.72 5.35
CA GLU A 179 12.23 1.84 4.12
C GLU A 179 13.15 3.07 4.12
N VAL A 180 12.67 4.20 4.67
CA VAL A 180 13.47 5.43 4.85
C VAL A 180 14.07 5.56 6.26
N ASN A 181 14.15 4.46 7.02
CA ASN A 181 14.88 4.43 8.28
C ASN A 181 16.38 4.27 8.02
N ALA A 182 17.23 4.96 8.79
CA ALA A 182 18.68 4.78 8.74
C ALA A 182 19.11 3.30 8.81
N SER A 183 18.36 2.42 9.52
CA SER A 183 18.62 0.97 9.56
C SER A 183 18.58 0.28 8.21
N ALA A 184 17.80 0.78 7.26
CA ALA A 184 17.67 0.24 5.92
C ALA A 184 18.97 0.31 5.09
N CYS A 185 19.85 1.27 5.40
CA CYS A 185 21.25 1.20 4.98
C CYS A 185 22.02 0.19 5.85
N THR A 186 21.89 -1.10 5.56
CA THR A 186 22.39 -2.22 6.39
C THR A 186 23.91 -2.32 6.46
N ASN A 187 24.59 -1.87 5.41
CA ASN A 187 26.04 -1.92 5.20
C ASN A 187 26.76 -0.59 5.45
N LYS A 188 26.07 0.38 6.07
CA LYS A 188 26.62 1.72 6.34
C LYS A 188 27.82 1.67 7.30
N ILE A 189 28.78 2.56 7.07
CA ILE A 189 29.97 2.72 7.90
C ILE A 189 29.85 4.00 8.72
N GLY A 190 29.82 3.86 10.05
CA GLY A 190 29.93 4.98 10.98
C GLY A 190 28.76 5.98 10.90
N LYS A 191 29.09 7.27 11.06
CA LYS A 191 28.12 8.38 11.03
C LYS A 191 27.85 8.83 9.59
N PRO A 192 26.69 9.44 9.31
CA PRO A 192 26.41 9.97 7.98
C PRO A 192 27.46 11.01 7.59
N VAL A 193 27.92 10.92 6.33
CA VAL A 193 28.81 11.90 5.70
C VAL A 193 28.05 13.13 5.24
N ILE A 194 26.76 12.98 4.92
CA ILE A 194 25.80 14.06 4.66
C ILE A 194 24.58 13.82 5.55
N ASN A 195 24.13 14.82 6.29
CA ASN A 195 22.93 14.77 7.13
C ASN A 195 22.28 16.15 7.19
N ILE A 196 21.43 16.42 6.21
CA ILE A 196 20.81 17.72 6.02
C ILE A 196 19.30 17.67 6.14
N THR A 197 18.71 18.84 6.37
CA THR A 197 17.29 19.09 6.21
C THR A 197 17.11 20.29 5.30
N MET A 198 16.18 20.24 4.37
CA MET A 198 15.85 21.36 3.48
C MET A 198 14.35 21.49 3.33
N LYS A 199 13.91 22.70 2.94
CA LYS A 199 12.52 22.96 2.59
C LYS A 199 12.42 23.15 1.10
N ILE A 200 11.57 22.38 0.45
CA ILE A 200 11.25 22.52 -0.97
C ILE A 200 9.87 23.16 -1.08
N LYS A 201 9.73 24.10 -2.00
CA LYS A 201 8.47 24.75 -2.34
C LYS A 201 8.18 24.68 -3.83
N ASN A 202 6.90 24.67 -4.15
CA ASN A 202 6.39 24.73 -5.52
C ASN A 202 7.07 23.68 -6.42
N ASP A 203 7.23 22.45 -5.92
CA ASP A 203 7.61 21.31 -6.74
C ASP A 203 6.35 20.80 -7.46
N ILE A 204 6.43 20.33 -8.71
CA ILE A 204 5.24 19.78 -9.40
C ILE A 204 5.22 18.27 -9.22
N ASP A 205 4.06 17.74 -8.82
CA ASP A 205 3.89 16.31 -8.67
C ASP A 205 3.16 15.69 -9.85
N SER A 206 3.50 14.43 -10.14
CA SER A 206 3.03 13.69 -11.32
C SER A 206 2.28 12.43 -10.95
N GLY A 207 1.14 12.18 -11.59
CA GLY A 207 0.39 10.92 -11.54
C GLY A 207 0.29 10.26 -12.91
N PHE A 208 -0.63 9.30 -13.07
CA PHE A 208 -0.80 8.56 -14.32
C PHE A 208 -1.25 9.42 -15.50
N HIS A 209 -1.91 10.55 -15.21
CA HIS A 209 -2.55 11.41 -16.22
C HIS A 209 -1.88 12.78 -16.37
N GLY A 210 -0.63 12.91 -15.92
CA GLY A 210 0.18 14.13 -15.99
C GLY A 210 0.47 14.75 -14.63
N TYR A 211 0.82 16.04 -14.63
CA TYR A 211 1.02 16.79 -13.40
C TYR A 211 -0.32 17.22 -12.80
N TRP A 212 -0.44 17.13 -11.48
CA TRP A 212 -1.73 17.30 -10.80
C TRP A 212 -1.68 18.23 -9.57
N ALA A 213 -0.53 18.35 -8.90
CA ALA A 213 -0.40 19.15 -7.68
C ALA A 213 0.92 19.93 -7.58
N TYR A 214 0.95 20.91 -6.68
CA TYR A 214 2.18 21.50 -6.17
C TYR A 214 2.52 20.96 -4.78
N ASP A 215 3.76 20.54 -4.59
CA ASP A 215 4.27 20.05 -3.32
C ASP A 215 5.10 21.09 -2.59
N ASN A 216 4.87 21.16 -1.27
CA ASN A 216 5.70 21.85 -0.31
C ASN A 216 6.12 20.87 0.77
N ASN A 217 7.42 20.60 0.91
CA ASN A 217 7.91 19.57 1.83
C ASN A 217 9.14 19.97 2.64
N ASN A 218 9.29 19.33 3.79
CA ASN A 218 10.57 19.20 4.46
C ASN A 218 11.21 17.89 3.99
N ARG A 219 12.42 17.98 3.46
CA ARG A 219 13.21 16.84 3.03
C ARG A 219 14.39 16.65 3.97
N GLN A 220 14.49 15.50 4.62
CA GLN A 220 15.68 15.09 5.35
C GLN A 220 16.50 14.14 4.48
N ILE A 221 17.77 14.45 4.26
CA ILE A 221 18.68 13.60 3.50
C ILE A 221 19.81 13.13 4.40
N GLN A 222 20.04 11.82 4.41
CA GLN A 222 21.15 11.20 5.11
C GLN A 222 21.92 10.29 4.16
N VAL A 223 23.25 10.41 4.14
CA VAL A 223 24.11 9.62 3.27
C VAL A 223 25.25 9.03 4.08
N TRP A 224 25.52 7.74 3.88
CA TRP A 224 26.62 7.02 4.52
C TRP A 224 27.52 6.39 3.49
N LYS A 225 28.83 6.33 3.78
CA LYS A 225 29.70 5.38 3.09
C LYS A 225 29.27 3.95 3.41
N THR A 226 29.47 3.04 2.48
CA THR A 226 29.11 1.62 2.63
C THR A 226 30.32 0.71 2.50
N THR A 227 30.17 -0.55 2.88
CA THR A 227 31.19 -1.59 2.67
C THR A 227 31.17 -2.19 1.26
N ASP A 228 30.24 -1.80 0.38
CA ASP A 228 30.02 -2.43 -0.92
C ASP A 228 31.05 -2.04 -1.99
N GLY A 229 31.84 -1.00 -1.73
CA GLY A 229 32.86 -0.56 -2.67
C GLY A 229 33.55 0.72 -2.22
N GLU A 230 34.70 0.99 -2.82
CA GLU A 230 35.31 2.30 -2.76
C GLU A 230 34.37 3.30 -3.45
N ASN A 231 33.99 4.36 -2.74
CA ASN A 231 33.07 5.39 -3.22
C ASN A 231 31.63 4.91 -3.51
N THR A 232 31.16 3.92 -2.77
CA THR A 232 29.74 3.55 -2.74
C THR A 232 29.05 4.08 -1.48
N TYR A 233 27.90 4.71 -1.66
CA TYR A 233 27.14 5.36 -0.61
C TYR A 233 25.69 4.88 -0.61
N CYS A 234 25.12 4.75 0.59
CA CYS A 234 23.68 4.57 0.77
C CYS A 234 23.09 5.92 1.18
N ALA A 235 22.06 6.34 0.47
CA ALA A 235 21.33 7.58 0.68
C ALA A 235 19.89 7.28 1.07
N ILE A 236 19.38 8.02 2.04
CA ILE A 236 17.98 8.03 2.43
C ILE A 236 17.49 9.45 2.32
N ALA A 237 16.37 9.65 1.65
CA ALA A 237 15.64 10.90 1.67
C ALA A 237 14.23 10.66 2.20
N ARG A 238 13.87 11.37 3.27
CA ARG A 238 12.53 11.36 3.87
C ARG A 238 11.82 12.67 3.56
N TYR A 239 10.56 12.56 3.17
CA TYR A 239 9.70 13.65 2.76
C TYR A 239 8.49 13.69 3.69
N GLU A 240 8.19 14.88 4.19
CA GLU A 240 6.94 15.18 4.89
C GLU A 240 6.47 16.55 4.41
N GLY A 241 5.27 16.62 3.87
CA GLY A 241 4.80 17.82 3.19
C GLY A 241 3.31 17.92 3.04
N GLN A 242 2.94 18.93 2.27
CA GLN A 242 1.58 19.23 1.83
C GLN A 242 1.58 19.31 0.32
N PHE A 243 0.48 18.87 -0.28
CA PHE A 243 0.23 19.02 -1.69
C PHE A 243 -1.00 19.92 -1.88
N ASP A 244 -0.99 20.69 -2.96
CA ASP A 244 -2.05 21.61 -3.40
C ASP A 244 -2.53 21.15 -4.77
N ALA A 245 -3.70 20.53 -4.82
CA ALA A 245 -4.28 19.96 -6.03
C ALA A 245 -4.67 21.10 -6.98
N GLN A 246 -4.29 21.01 -8.25
CA GLN A 246 -4.52 22.09 -9.18
C GLN A 246 -5.80 21.89 -9.97
N LYS A 247 -6.67 22.90 -9.90
CA LYS A 247 -7.90 22.97 -10.67
C LYS A 247 -7.68 22.70 -12.16
N ASP A 248 -8.62 21.99 -12.76
CA ASP A 248 -8.63 21.60 -14.18
C ASP A 248 -7.49 20.63 -14.56
N MET A 249 -6.71 20.13 -13.60
CA MET A 249 -5.80 18.99 -13.80
C MET A 249 -6.53 17.67 -13.63
N ASN A 250 -5.92 16.58 -14.11
CA ASN A 250 -6.45 15.25 -13.93
C ASN A 250 -6.05 14.69 -12.56
N SER A 251 -6.93 13.90 -11.96
CA SER A 251 -6.64 13.12 -10.76
C SER A 251 -5.42 12.20 -10.98
N PRO A 252 -4.63 11.90 -9.93
CA PRO A 252 -3.35 11.20 -10.12
C PRO A 252 -3.48 9.69 -10.31
N GLY A 253 -4.60 9.07 -9.92
CA GLY A 253 -4.83 7.63 -9.93
C GLY A 253 -4.90 6.99 -11.32
N ALA A 254 -4.64 5.69 -11.39
CA ALA A 254 -4.62 4.92 -12.64
C ALA A 254 -6.02 4.68 -13.25
N GLY A 255 -7.08 4.89 -12.46
CA GLY A 255 -8.46 4.61 -12.82
C GLY A 255 -9.05 5.60 -13.84
N ASP A 256 -10.38 5.71 -13.83
CA ASP A 256 -11.09 6.66 -14.68
C ASP A 256 -10.58 8.09 -14.42
N ILE A 257 -10.38 8.84 -15.50
CA ILE A 257 -9.88 10.22 -15.42
C ILE A 257 -11.00 11.10 -14.87
N SER A 258 -10.82 11.59 -13.64
CA SER A 258 -11.59 12.70 -13.07
C SER A 258 -10.78 14.00 -13.15
N THR A 259 -11.49 15.13 -13.21
CA THR A 259 -10.88 16.46 -13.24
C THR A 259 -11.00 17.08 -11.86
N LEU A 260 -9.86 17.51 -11.32
CA LEU A 260 -9.74 18.15 -10.02
C LEU A 260 -10.36 19.55 -10.05
N ASP A 261 -11.06 19.91 -9.00
CA ASP A 261 -11.62 21.26 -8.84
C ASP A 261 -10.65 22.23 -8.15
N GLY A 262 -9.57 21.69 -7.57
CA GLY A 262 -8.48 22.39 -6.91
C GLY A 262 -8.71 22.64 -5.41
N ASP A 263 -9.64 21.93 -4.79
CA ASP A 263 -9.82 21.92 -3.33
C ASP A 263 -9.35 20.62 -2.66
N GLU A 264 -8.88 19.66 -3.45
CA GLU A 264 -8.45 18.33 -3.02
C GLU A 264 -7.06 18.34 -2.35
N ASP A 265 -6.81 19.29 -1.45
CA ASP A 265 -5.53 19.50 -0.78
C ASP A 265 -5.28 18.51 0.34
N GLY A 266 -4.00 18.29 0.66
CA GLY A 266 -3.69 17.35 1.73
C GLY A 266 -2.26 17.34 2.21
N THR A 267 -1.93 16.24 2.88
CA THR A 267 -0.57 15.95 3.35
C THR A 267 0.00 14.76 2.62
N PHE A 268 1.31 14.73 2.45
CA PHE A 268 1.97 13.54 1.94
C PHE A 268 3.23 13.23 2.74
N GLN A 269 3.62 11.98 2.69
CA GLN A 269 4.81 11.46 3.34
C GLN A 269 5.39 10.31 2.54
N GLY A 270 6.70 10.11 2.66
CA GLY A 270 7.38 9.05 1.92
C GLY A 270 8.84 9.37 1.70
N GLY A 271 9.38 8.89 0.59
CA GLY A 271 10.72 9.19 0.16
C GLY A 271 11.38 8.04 -0.56
N TYR A 272 12.69 7.90 -0.38
CA TYR A 272 13.44 6.85 -1.06
C TYR A 272 14.69 6.42 -0.30
N ARG A 273 15.13 5.20 -0.63
CA ARG A 273 16.47 4.68 -0.40
C ARG A 273 17.18 4.54 -1.74
N ALA A 274 18.44 4.96 -1.80
CA ALA A 274 19.21 4.94 -3.02
C ALA A 274 20.68 4.59 -2.79
N THR A 275 21.32 4.11 -3.84
CA THR A 275 22.76 3.88 -3.92
C THR A 275 23.38 4.96 -4.80
N ILE A 276 24.49 5.52 -4.34
CA ILE A 276 25.31 6.45 -5.12
C ILE A 276 26.70 5.84 -5.28
N THR A 277 27.18 5.75 -6.52
CA THR A 277 28.56 5.33 -6.83
C THR A 277 29.29 6.47 -7.53
N GLY A 278 30.34 6.99 -6.89
CA GLY A 278 31.09 8.14 -7.41
C GLY A 278 31.74 8.95 -6.30
N ASN A 279 32.55 9.94 -6.66
CA ASN A 279 33.29 10.72 -5.67
C ASN A 279 32.41 11.83 -5.07
N LEU A 280 32.58 12.06 -3.76
CA LEU A 280 32.16 13.31 -3.15
C LEU A 280 33.05 14.44 -3.67
N LEU A 281 32.47 15.62 -3.84
CA LEU A 281 33.21 16.84 -4.10
C LEU A 281 34.19 17.09 -2.94
N GLU A 282 35.42 17.48 -3.27
CA GLU A 282 36.42 17.89 -2.27
C GLU A 282 35.93 19.07 -1.43
N THR A 283 35.18 19.97 -2.08
CA THR A 283 34.44 21.07 -1.43
C THR A 283 32.99 21.03 -1.91
N PRO A 284 32.08 20.46 -1.12
CA PRO A 284 30.65 20.48 -1.42
C PRO A 284 30.10 21.90 -1.58
N LEU A 285 29.09 22.06 -2.44
CA LEU A 285 28.44 23.35 -2.67
C LEU A 285 27.53 23.75 -1.50
N TRP A 286 27.01 22.76 -0.78
CA TRP A 286 26.22 22.93 0.43
C TRP A 286 26.94 22.36 1.65
N GLU A 287 26.57 22.87 2.83
CA GLU A 287 26.99 22.28 4.10
C GLU A 287 26.56 20.82 4.17
N THR A 288 27.44 19.96 4.67
CA THR A 288 27.16 18.51 4.78
C THR A 288 26.28 18.17 5.98
N LYS A 289 26.02 19.13 6.88
CA LYS A 289 25.24 18.93 8.10
C LYS A 289 24.37 20.13 8.43
N GLY A 290 23.17 19.86 8.93
CA GLY A 290 22.26 20.89 9.42
C GLY A 290 21.22 21.29 8.38
N ASN A 291 20.84 22.56 8.36
CA ASN A 291 19.80 23.03 7.45
C ASN A 291 20.42 23.62 6.18
N VAL A 292 19.93 23.18 5.03
CA VAL A 292 20.03 23.93 3.78
C VAL A 292 18.86 24.93 3.77
N GLU A 293 19.04 26.03 3.06
CA GLU A 293 18.00 27.04 2.92
C GLU A 293 16.72 26.50 2.26
N THR A 294 15.66 27.31 2.28
CA THR A 294 14.44 26.98 1.52
C THR A 294 14.73 27.17 0.05
N ILE A 295 14.46 26.13 -0.74
CA ILE A 295 14.60 26.14 -2.18
C ILE A 295 13.19 26.20 -2.77
N ASP A 296 12.95 27.22 -3.57
CA ASP A 296 11.74 27.35 -4.37
C ASP A 296 12.06 26.83 -5.77
N TYR A 297 11.38 25.78 -6.21
CA TYR A 297 11.56 25.23 -7.56
C TYR A 297 10.82 26.04 -8.62
N GLU A 298 10.01 27.03 -8.22
CA GLU A 298 9.28 27.93 -9.10
C GLU A 298 8.57 27.19 -10.24
N CYS A 299 8.11 25.96 -9.97
CA CYS A 299 7.55 25.14 -11.03
C CYS A 299 6.26 25.76 -11.53
N ASN A 300 6.04 25.64 -12.83
CA ASN A 300 4.80 26.00 -13.47
C ASN A 300 4.17 24.73 -14.04
N ILE A 301 3.05 24.30 -13.47
CA ILE A 301 2.38 23.05 -13.83
C ILE A 301 1.88 23.05 -15.30
N VAL A 302 1.55 24.22 -15.85
CA VAL A 302 1.06 24.38 -17.22
C VAL A 302 2.19 24.31 -18.24
N THR A 303 3.32 24.97 -17.97
CA THR A 303 4.46 24.99 -18.90
C THR A 303 5.50 23.91 -18.59
N THR A 304 5.34 23.19 -17.48
CA THR A 304 6.25 22.17 -16.94
C THR A 304 7.69 22.67 -16.78
N VAL A 305 7.87 23.97 -16.56
CA VAL A 305 9.18 24.60 -16.36
C VAL A 305 9.44 24.72 -14.86
N CYS A 306 10.62 24.29 -14.42
CA CYS A 306 11.05 24.35 -13.02
C CYS A 306 12.52 24.82 -12.93
N THR A 307 12.87 25.47 -11.82
CA THR A 307 14.26 25.79 -11.40
C THR A 307 14.82 24.70 -10.50
N TYR A 308 14.50 23.43 -10.80
CA TYR A 308 14.88 22.26 -10.02
C TYR A 308 16.37 22.25 -9.66
N VAL A 309 16.67 21.94 -8.40
CA VAL A 309 18.03 21.78 -7.90
C VAL A 309 18.25 20.33 -7.47
N SER A 310 19.16 19.63 -8.15
CA SER A 310 19.63 18.31 -7.73
C SER A 310 20.49 18.45 -6.48
N TRP A 311 20.06 17.85 -5.36
CA TRP A 311 20.88 17.79 -4.15
C TRP A 311 22.12 16.91 -4.34
N VAL A 312 22.06 15.90 -5.22
CA VAL A 312 23.19 15.00 -5.50
C VAL A 312 24.35 15.83 -6.06
N ASP A 313 24.07 16.73 -7.00
CA ASP A 313 25.04 17.59 -7.67
C ASP A 313 25.69 18.60 -6.71
N GLN A 314 25.10 18.82 -5.52
CA GLN A 314 25.66 19.70 -4.50
C GLN A 314 26.77 19.02 -3.68
N TYR A 315 26.86 17.69 -3.72
CA TYR A 315 27.78 16.91 -2.90
C TYR A 315 28.66 15.94 -3.70
N PHE A 316 28.25 15.54 -4.90
CA PHE A 316 28.91 14.53 -5.71
C PHE A 316 29.40 15.11 -7.05
N GLU A 317 30.47 14.53 -7.58
CA GLU A 317 30.93 14.85 -8.94
C GLU A 317 29.87 14.45 -9.98
N GLU A 318 29.77 15.20 -11.08
CA GLU A 318 28.81 14.97 -12.17
C GLU A 318 28.89 13.55 -12.79
N THR A 319 30.02 12.86 -12.63
CA THR A 319 30.20 11.48 -13.09
C THR A 319 29.62 10.43 -12.15
N SER A 320 29.04 10.83 -11.03
CA SER A 320 28.45 9.92 -10.05
C SER A 320 27.14 9.35 -10.56
N ILE A 321 26.88 8.09 -10.23
CA ILE A 321 25.67 7.36 -10.63
C ILE A 321 24.76 7.28 -9.41
N PHE A 322 23.48 7.64 -9.61
CA PHE A 322 22.43 7.50 -8.62
C PHE A 322 21.45 6.41 -9.07
N SER A 323 21.12 5.48 -8.18
CA SER A 323 20.13 4.43 -8.42
C SER A 323 19.19 4.31 -7.24
N TYR A 324 17.88 4.31 -7.49
CA TYR A 324 16.92 3.94 -6.46
C TYR A 324 17.09 2.46 -6.08
N ASN A 325 16.97 2.20 -4.79
CA ASN A 325 16.80 0.85 -4.24
C ASN A 325 15.38 0.64 -3.72
N TRP A 326 14.72 1.73 -3.32
CA TRP A 326 13.30 1.79 -2.99
C TRP A 326 12.79 3.22 -3.10
N TRP A 327 11.55 3.42 -3.52
CA TRP A 327 10.84 4.69 -3.40
C TRP A 327 9.32 4.51 -3.22
N GLY A 328 8.71 5.45 -2.51
CA GLY A 328 7.27 5.48 -2.32
C GLY A 328 6.78 6.71 -1.57
N TRP A 329 5.61 7.20 -1.99
CA TRP A 329 4.89 8.31 -1.38
C TRP A 329 3.42 7.96 -1.17
N ILE A 330 2.85 8.42 -0.07
CA ILE A 330 1.43 8.33 0.24
C ILE A 330 0.86 9.73 0.48
N TYR A 331 -0.21 10.04 -0.24
CA TYR A 331 -0.94 11.29 -0.26
C TYR A 331 -2.29 11.09 0.42
N HIS A 332 -2.59 11.95 1.39
CA HIS A 332 -3.80 11.94 2.19
C HIS A 332 -4.61 13.19 1.87
N GLY A 333 -5.61 13.08 0.99
CA GLY A 333 -6.54 14.15 0.63
C GLY A 333 -7.75 14.28 1.58
N GLY A 334 -7.74 13.54 2.70
CA GLY A 334 -8.84 13.56 3.66
C GLY A 334 -10.12 12.97 3.07
N SER A 335 -11.15 13.80 2.85
CA SER A 335 -12.39 13.35 2.21
C SER A 335 -12.23 13.04 0.72
N HIS A 336 -11.15 13.50 0.10
CA HIS A 336 -10.85 13.34 -1.33
C HIS A 336 -10.08 12.04 -1.63
N GLY A 337 -9.92 11.16 -0.64
CA GLY A 337 -9.26 9.88 -0.81
C GLY A 337 -7.79 9.88 -0.46
N THR A 338 -7.16 8.75 -0.78
CA THR A 338 -5.75 8.46 -0.55
C THR A 338 -5.17 7.96 -1.86
N TRP A 339 -3.98 8.44 -2.19
CA TRP A 339 -3.21 7.96 -3.33
C TRP A 339 -1.81 7.55 -2.89
N ILE A 340 -1.37 6.38 -3.34
CA ILE A 340 -0.02 5.85 -3.12
C ILE A 340 0.66 5.79 -4.47
N ASN A 341 1.86 6.33 -4.54
CA ASN A 341 2.75 6.26 -5.69
C ASN A 341 4.08 5.63 -5.24
N ALA A 342 4.31 4.37 -5.61
CA ALA A 342 5.48 3.62 -5.17
C ALA A 342 6.04 2.72 -6.29
N GLU A 343 7.27 2.22 -6.10
CA GLU A 343 7.93 1.36 -7.08
C GLU A 343 7.25 0.00 -7.26
N GLU A 344 6.60 -0.50 -6.21
CA GLU A 344 5.83 -1.76 -6.21
C GLU A 344 4.47 -1.63 -6.87
N GLY A 345 4.14 -0.40 -7.27
CA GLY A 345 2.95 0.01 -7.99
C GLY A 345 2.28 1.21 -7.31
N SER A 346 1.28 1.76 -7.98
CA SER A 346 0.55 2.92 -7.52
C SER A 346 -0.93 2.62 -7.47
N VAL A 347 -1.61 3.12 -6.45
CA VAL A 347 -3.00 2.79 -6.17
C VAL A 347 -3.70 3.91 -5.42
N GLY A 348 -5.03 3.92 -5.43
CA GLY A 348 -5.78 5.06 -4.91
C GLY A 348 -5.99 6.17 -5.94
N ASN A 349 -6.67 7.21 -5.49
CA ASN A 349 -6.88 8.44 -6.24
C ASN A 349 -7.06 9.61 -5.27
N ILE A 350 -6.96 10.82 -5.82
CA ILE A 350 -7.38 12.06 -5.17
C ILE A 350 -8.47 12.67 -6.06
N GLU A 351 -9.71 12.81 -5.58
CA GLU A 351 -10.86 13.32 -6.37
C GLU A 351 -12.06 13.83 -5.54
#